data_AF-A0ABD5S3H2-F1
#
_entry.id   AF-A0ABD5S3H2-F1
#
_cell.length_a   1.000
_cell.length_b   1.000
_cell.length_c   1.000
_cell.angle_alpha   90.00
_cell.angle_beta   90.00
_cell.angle_gamma   90.00
#
_symmetry.space_group_name_H-M   'P 1'
#
loop_
_entity.id
_entity.type
_entity.pdbx_description
1 polymer ?
#
loop_
_entity_poly.entity_id
_entity_poly.type
_entity_poly.pdbx_seq_one_letter_code
_entity_poly.pdbx_strand_id
1 'polypeptide(L)'
;MSQQVAQVDTLFLHEVSDRYTVVAERDGSRVFRGVLELKDTSAGPRPGKFRVKRDSTEDPRDPDLFVDLARGASRIRISQQTSREGRDELQEMLDGYQLEALVVRTCRYCAGSGRYSPITDETAIKADRDYICQDCAIRELERELSFAGSGGLTGAAQDRLEELLLDVQDLDRITNLLQGNLDPDLTKFDEISATVEDVNPVKTAELDLHPDLQPRIEDRFDSLLPVQSLSVRNGLFGSADPSSADDANGGSPRTGGDDQLVVSATATGKTLVGEL
;
A
#
# COMPACT_ATOMS: atom_id res chain seq x y z
N MET A 1 45.49 24.70 10.44
CA MET A 1 44.22 25.44 10.35
C MET A 1 43.10 24.43 10.47
N SER A 2 42.43 24.42 11.62
CA SER A 2 41.37 23.47 11.95
C SER A 2 40.19 23.72 11.02
N GLN A 3 39.90 22.77 10.13
CA GLN A 3 38.58 22.73 9.49
C GLN A 3 37.59 22.52 10.62
N GLN A 4 36.95 23.60 11.09
CA GLN A 4 35.80 23.50 11.97
C GLN A 4 34.85 22.50 11.31
N VAL A 5 34.63 21.37 11.99
CA VAL A 5 33.65 20.39 11.58
C VAL A 5 32.32 21.13 11.61
N ALA A 6 31.81 21.45 10.43
CA ALA A 6 30.66 22.31 10.31
C ALA A 6 29.46 21.61 10.99
N GLN A 7 28.71 22.33 11.82
CA GLN A 7 27.58 21.80 12.61
C GLN A 7 26.63 20.95 11.76
N VAL A 8 26.35 19.71 12.15
CA VAL A 8 25.49 18.80 11.38
C VAL A 8 24.18 18.56 12.11
N ASP A 9 23.10 18.31 11.38
CA ASP A 9 21.79 18.10 12.01
C ASP A 9 21.72 16.69 12.58
N THR A 10 22.07 15.70 11.76
CA THR A 10 21.92 14.28 12.12
C THR A 10 23.19 13.53 11.82
N LEU A 11 23.71 12.80 12.82
CA LEU A 11 24.73 11.77 12.62
C LEU A 11 24.05 10.40 12.64
N PHE A 12 24.06 9.72 11.50
CA PHE A 12 23.48 8.40 11.32
C PHE A 12 24.58 7.33 11.31
N LEU A 13 24.37 6.28 12.10
CA LEU A 13 25.28 5.16 12.29
C LEU A 13 24.58 3.86 11.87
N HIS A 14 25.24 3.06 11.04
CA HIS A 14 24.73 1.78 10.58
C HIS A 14 25.86 0.75 10.45
N GLU A 15 25.67 -0.43 11.02
CA GLU A 15 26.63 -1.53 10.88
C GLU A 15 26.60 -2.14 9.49
N VAL A 16 27.79 -2.39 8.95
CA VAL A 16 28.02 -3.12 7.72
C VAL A 16 29.17 -4.08 7.97
N SER A 17 28.85 -5.38 8.09
CA SER A 17 29.82 -6.40 8.50
C SER A 17 30.40 -6.09 9.90
N ASP A 18 31.71 -5.89 10.01
CA ASP A 18 32.45 -5.63 11.26
C ASP A 18 32.73 -4.14 11.50
N ARG A 19 32.06 -3.24 10.78
CA ARG A 19 32.33 -1.79 10.79
C ARG A 19 31.05 -0.99 10.77
N TYR A 20 31.17 0.30 11.08
CA TYR A 20 30.05 1.22 11.12
C TYR A 20 30.17 2.26 10.01
N THR A 21 29.18 2.32 9.13
CA THR A 21 28.99 3.46 8.24
C THR A 21 28.55 4.66 9.07
N VAL A 22 29.23 5.78 8.89
CA VAL A 22 28.95 7.06 9.53
C VAL A 22 28.48 8.03 8.44
N VAL A 23 27.28 8.60 8.61
CA VAL A 23 26.70 9.55 7.67
C VAL A 23 26.32 10.79 8.44
N ALA A 24 26.77 11.97 8.00
CA ALA A 24 26.28 13.22 8.55
C ALA A 24 25.41 13.94 7.53
N GLU A 25 24.25 14.41 7.97
CA GLU A 25 23.29 15.16 7.19
C GLU A 25 23.12 16.57 7.72
N ARG A 26 22.94 17.51 6.79
CA ARG A 26 22.53 18.89 7.05
C ARG A 26 21.48 19.28 6.02
N ASP A 27 20.40 19.92 6.46
CA ASP A 27 19.30 20.37 5.59
C ASP A 27 18.75 19.24 4.70
N GLY A 28 18.65 18.03 5.27
CA GLY A 28 18.21 16.82 4.54
C GLY A 28 19.18 16.29 3.49
N SER A 29 20.37 16.89 3.37
CA SER A 29 21.40 16.51 2.41
C SER A 29 22.60 15.88 3.11
N ARG A 30 23.12 14.78 2.54
CA ARG A 30 24.35 14.14 3.03
C ARG A 30 25.56 15.03 2.77
N VAL A 31 26.18 15.51 3.84
CA VAL A 31 27.40 16.33 3.79
C VAL A 31 28.66 15.53 4.10
N PHE A 32 28.52 14.36 4.73
CA PHE A 32 29.63 13.52 5.10
C PHE A 32 29.28 12.03 5.00
N ARG A 33 30.26 11.22 4.57
CA ARG A 33 30.19 9.77 4.64
C ARG A 33 31.55 9.21 5.04
N GLY A 34 31.56 8.28 5.98
CA GLY A 34 32.75 7.58 6.43
C GLY A 34 32.46 6.18 6.93
N VAL A 35 33.54 5.49 7.31
CA VAL A 35 33.54 4.16 7.90
C VAL A 35 34.35 4.23 9.19
N LEU A 36 33.75 3.77 10.27
CA LEU A 36 34.31 3.72 11.62
C LEU A 36 34.52 2.25 12.01
N GLU A 37 35.74 1.94 12.41
CA GLU A 37 36.09 0.70 13.11
C GLU A 37 36.33 1.08 14.58
N LEU A 38 35.68 0.37 15.49
CA LEU A 38 35.92 0.52 16.92
C LEU A 38 37.10 -0.35 17.35
N LYS A 39 37.68 0.01 18.49
CA LYS A 39 38.69 -0.78 19.19
C LYS A 39 38.29 -0.92 20.65
N ASP A 40 38.52 -2.08 21.21
CA ASP A 40 38.37 -2.29 22.65
C ASP A 40 39.51 -1.62 23.42
N THR A 41 39.14 -1.00 24.53
CA THR A 41 40.08 -0.43 25.48
C THR A 41 39.69 -0.80 26.90
N SER A 42 40.55 -0.55 27.88
CA SER A 42 40.22 -0.77 29.30
C SER A 42 39.09 0.13 29.81
N ALA A 43 38.66 1.13 29.04
CA ALA A 43 37.56 2.03 29.35
C ALA A 43 36.31 1.79 28.47
N GLY A 44 36.24 0.64 27.79
CA GLY A 44 35.19 0.30 26.82
C GLY A 44 35.59 0.56 25.36
N PRO A 45 34.68 0.37 24.40
CA PRO A 45 34.93 0.55 22.97
C PRO A 45 35.20 2.03 22.63
N ARG A 46 36.15 2.29 21.75
CA ARG A 46 36.56 3.64 21.32
C ARG A 46 36.77 3.70 19.80
N PRO A 47 36.66 4.89 19.17
CA PRO A 47 37.04 5.07 17.79
C PRO A 47 38.47 4.57 17.53
N GLY A 48 38.60 3.59 16.64
CA GLY A 48 39.85 2.89 16.34
C GLY A 48 40.46 3.33 15.02
N LYS A 49 39.76 3.04 13.91
CA LYS A 49 40.12 3.56 12.58
C LYS A 49 38.94 4.32 12.00
N PHE A 50 39.23 5.46 11.37
CA PHE A 50 38.21 6.23 10.69
C PHE A 50 38.64 6.53 9.26
N ARG A 51 37.75 6.30 8.31
CA ARG A 51 37.98 6.52 6.88
C ARG A 51 36.88 7.38 6.33
N VAL A 52 37.23 8.40 5.57
CA VAL A 52 36.25 9.26 4.88
C VAL A 52 36.11 8.78 3.45
N LYS A 53 34.86 8.58 3.03
CA LYS A 53 34.55 8.13 1.67
C LYS A 53 34.31 9.35 0.78
N ARG A 54 35.17 9.55 -0.20
CA ARG A 54 35.03 10.56 -1.26
C ARG A 54 35.03 9.83 -2.60
N ASP A 55 33.90 9.91 -3.29
CA ASP A 55 33.69 9.19 -4.55
C ASP A 55 34.02 7.69 -4.43
N SER A 56 35.06 7.23 -5.13
CA SER A 56 35.54 5.85 -5.13
C SER A 56 36.72 5.60 -4.17
N THR A 57 37.19 6.62 -3.44
CA THR A 57 38.38 6.52 -2.58
C THR A 57 38.02 6.63 -1.09
N GLU A 58 38.75 5.90 -0.25
CA GLU A 58 38.65 5.96 1.20
C GLU A 58 39.94 6.51 1.80
N ASP A 59 39.87 7.73 2.32
CA ASP A 59 41.01 8.42 2.92
C ASP A 59 41.03 8.18 4.44
N PRO A 60 42.10 7.60 5.01
CA PRO A 60 42.26 7.50 6.45
C PRO A 60 42.23 8.89 7.10
N ARG A 61 41.50 9.01 8.20
CA ARG A 61 41.47 10.20 9.05
C ARG A 61 41.72 9.82 10.50
N ASP A 62 42.11 10.82 11.27
CA ASP A 62 42.20 10.68 12.71
C ASP A 62 40.83 10.25 13.27
N PRO A 63 40.75 9.19 14.11
CA PRO A 63 39.51 8.79 14.77
C PRO A 63 38.86 9.91 15.59
N ASP A 64 39.61 10.89 16.09
CA ASP A 64 39.06 12.04 16.83
C ASP A 64 38.11 12.88 15.96
N LEU A 65 38.28 12.85 14.63
CA LEU A 65 37.35 13.52 13.70
C LEU A 65 35.92 12.97 13.82
N PHE A 66 35.75 11.68 14.12
CA PHE A 66 34.43 11.11 14.38
C PHE A 66 33.80 11.71 15.64
N VAL A 67 34.59 11.87 16.71
CA VAL A 67 34.13 12.45 17.98
C VAL A 67 33.71 13.90 17.78
N ASP A 68 34.48 14.67 17.00
CA ASP A 68 34.13 16.04 16.64
C ASP A 68 32.82 16.12 15.83
N LEU A 69 32.62 15.21 14.87
CA LEU A 69 31.36 15.09 14.13
C LEU A 69 30.18 14.75 15.05
N ALA A 70 30.37 13.83 15.99
CA ALA A 70 29.34 13.41 16.93
C ALA A 70 28.96 14.52 17.92
N ARG A 71 29.93 15.29 18.42
CA ARG A 71 29.68 16.47 19.26
C ARG A 71 29.02 17.62 18.51
N GLY A 72 29.31 17.76 17.21
CA GLY A 72 28.71 18.76 16.33
C GLY A 72 27.32 18.40 15.82
N ALA A 73 26.83 17.19 16.12
CA ALA A 73 25.53 16.71 15.66
C ALA A 73 24.40 17.11 16.62
N SER A 74 23.31 17.67 16.09
CA SER A 74 22.13 17.99 16.91
C SER A 74 21.42 16.73 17.42
N ARG A 75 21.55 15.61 16.69
CA ARG A 75 21.05 14.30 17.10
C ARG A 75 21.89 13.17 16.50
N ILE A 76 22.08 12.11 17.29
CA ILE A 76 22.72 10.88 16.85
C ILE A 76 21.66 9.79 16.71
N ARG A 77 21.72 9.05 15.61
CA ARG A 77 20.73 8.03 15.22
C ARG A 77 21.42 6.75 14.83
N ILE A 78 21.05 5.65 15.47
CA ILE A 78 21.54 4.32 15.11
C ILE A 78 20.43 3.59 14.36
N SER A 79 20.78 3.00 13.22
CA SER A 79 19.85 2.17 12.46
C SER A 79 19.34 0.99 13.30
N GLN A 80 18.04 0.72 13.28
CA GLN A 80 17.50 -0.52 13.83
C GLN A 80 18.03 -1.77 13.10
N GLN A 81 18.51 -1.60 11.86
CA GLN A 81 19.11 -2.67 11.05
C GLN A 81 20.54 -3.03 11.51
N THR A 82 21.12 -2.25 12.42
CA THR A 82 22.33 -2.62 13.14
C THR A 82 21.99 -3.75 14.12
N SER A 83 22.88 -4.74 14.22
CA SER A 83 22.73 -5.87 15.13
C SER A 83 22.55 -5.39 16.58
N ARG A 84 22.03 -6.27 17.45
CA ARG A 84 21.89 -5.90 18.86
C ARG A 84 23.25 -5.58 19.49
N GLU A 85 24.24 -6.43 19.24
CA GLU A 85 25.61 -6.25 19.73
C GLU A 85 26.22 -4.95 19.20
N GLY A 86 26.09 -4.67 17.90
CA GLY A 86 26.62 -3.42 17.34
C GLY A 86 25.91 -2.15 17.84
N ARG A 87 24.62 -2.25 18.20
CA ARG A 87 23.91 -1.13 18.86
C ARG A 87 24.45 -0.90 20.26
N ASP A 88 24.62 -1.97 21.04
CA ASP A 88 25.15 -1.91 22.40
C ASP A 88 26.60 -1.35 22.38
N GLU A 89 27.44 -1.81 21.45
CA GLU A 89 28.83 -1.34 21.27
C GLU A 89 28.89 0.16 20.89
N LEU A 90 28.05 0.60 19.95
CA LEU A 90 27.96 2.01 19.56
C LEU A 90 27.47 2.89 20.72
N GLN A 91 26.48 2.42 21.49
CA GLN A 91 25.96 3.14 22.63
C GLN A 91 27.03 3.28 23.73
N GLU A 92 27.70 2.19 24.11
CA GLU A 92 28.77 2.23 25.11
C GLU A 92 29.92 3.15 24.68
N MET A 93 30.28 3.13 23.39
CA MET A 93 31.31 4.01 22.85
C MET A 93 30.90 5.48 22.97
N LEU A 94 29.67 5.83 22.59
CA LEU A 94 29.15 7.20 22.66
C LEU A 94 28.98 7.68 24.11
N ASP A 95 28.54 6.80 25.01
CA ASP A 95 28.42 7.07 26.45
C ASP A 95 29.77 7.46 27.06
N GLY A 96 30.86 6.82 26.60
CA GLY A 96 32.24 7.18 26.96
C GLY A 96 32.63 8.62 26.62
N TYR A 97 31.89 9.27 25.72
CA TYR A 97 32.04 10.69 25.35
C TYR A 97 30.87 11.56 25.83
N GLN A 98 29.97 11.03 26.66
CA GLN A 98 28.75 11.70 27.15
C GLN A 98 27.81 12.10 26.01
N LEU A 99 27.70 11.26 24.98
CA LEU A 99 26.85 11.47 23.82
C LEU A 99 25.74 10.43 23.80
N GLU A 100 24.50 10.87 23.60
CA GLU A 100 23.33 9.98 23.54
C GLU A 100 22.92 9.71 22.10
N ALA A 101 22.57 8.45 21.80
CA ALA A 101 22.02 8.05 20.51
C ALA A 101 20.70 7.31 20.65
N LEU A 102 19.77 7.61 19.73
CA LEU A 102 18.50 6.91 19.63
C LEU A 102 18.55 5.87 18.52
N VAL A 103 18.14 4.64 18.83
CA VAL A 103 17.88 3.63 17.81
C VAL A 103 16.58 3.97 17.11
N VAL A 104 16.61 4.06 15.79
CA VAL A 104 15.45 4.43 14.97
C VAL A 104 15.18 3.41 13.89
N ARG A 105 13.89 3.18 13.63
CA ARG A 105 13.44 2.34 12.52
C ARG A 105 13.78 3.04 11.21
N THR A 106 14.52 2.35 10.35
CA THR A 106 15.02 2.91 9.08
C THR A 106 14.79 1.94 7.94
N CYS A 107 14.57 2.50 6.75
CA CYS A 107 14.51 1.74 5.51
C CYS A 107 15.75 0.86 5.33
N ARG A 108 15.54 -0.44 5.14
CA ARG A 108 16.60 -1.46 4.99
C ARG A 108 17.60 -1.09 3.87
N TYR A 109 17.09 -0.68 2.71
CA TYR A 109 17.90 -0.39 1.52
C TYR A 109 18.67 0.93 1.65
N CYS A 110 18.03 1.96 2.22
CA CYS A 110 18.69 3.24 2.49
C CYS A 110 19.83 3.07 3.50
N ALA A 111 19.58 2.35 4.61
CA ALA A 111 20.59 2.06 5.61
C ALA A 111 21.81 1.36 5.00
N GLY A 112 21.60 0.27 4.25
CA GLY A 112 22.69 -0.45 3.57
C GLY A 112 23.44 0.39 2.53
N SER A 113 22.78 1.39 1.95
CA SER A 113 23.39 2.36 1.01
C SER A 113 24.10 3.53 1.70
N GLY A 114 24.05 3.64 3.03
CA GLY A 114 24.57 4.78 3.78
C GLY A 114 23.77 6.06 3.53
N ARG A 115 22.44 5.97 3.58
CA ARG A 115 21.50 7.09 3.59
C ARG A 115 20.63 7.01 4.85
N TYR A 116 20.41 8.15 5.50
CA TYR A 116 19.45 8.20 6.61
C TYR A 116 18.04 8.36 6.03
N SER A 117 17.17 7.40 6.34
CA SER A 117 15.78 7.40 5.87
C SER A 117 14.94 6.71 6.96
N PRO A 118 14.51 7.48 7.98
CA PRO A 118 13.65 6.95 9.03
C PRO A 118 12.27 6.63 8.44
N ILE A 119 11.64 5.58 8.95
CA ILE A 119 10.31 5.16 8.53
C ILE A 119 9.40 5.01 9.75
N THR A 120 8.12 5.33 9.56
CA THR A 120 7.04 5.19 10.53
C THR A 120 6.08 4.09 10.09
N ASP A 121 5.14 3.69 10.93
CA ASP A 121 4.11 2.73 10.52
C ASP A 121 3.28 3.24 9.32
N GLU A 122 3.14 4.55 9.16
CA GLU A 122 2.43 5.18 8.04
C GLU A 122 3.25 5.26 6.74
N THR A 123 4.58 5.15 6.80
CA THR A 123 5.47 5.35 5.64
C THR A 123 6.32 4.13 5.31
N ALA A 124 6.29 3.13 6.18
CA ALA A 124 6.98 1.87 6.02
C ALA A 124 6.18 0.96 5.09
N ILE A 125 6.81 0.52 4.02
CA ILE A 125 6.25 -0.47 3.11
C ILE A 125 6.96 -1.78 3.36
N LYS A 126 6.18 -2.85 3.56
CA LYS A 126 6.70 -4.20 3.74
C LYS A 126 7.27 -4.72 2.42
N ALA A 127 8.46 -5.29 2.49
CA ALA A 127 9.13 -5.94 1.37
C ALA A 127 9.89 -7.17 1.89
N ASP A 128 9.46 -8.37 1.48
CA ASP A 128 9.87 -9.66 2.02
C ASP A 128 9.75 -9.70 3.56
N ARG A 129 10.88 -9.74 4.26
CA ARG A 129 10.96 -9.80 5.74
C ARG A 129 11.27 -8.46 6.40
N ASP A 130 11.47 -7.42 5.60
CA ASP A 130 11.93 -6.11 6.03
C ASP A 130 10.92 -5.00 5.68
N TYR A 131 11.24 -3.78 6.12
CA TYR A 131 10.51 -2.58 5.76
C TYR A 131 11.41 -1.57 5.06
N ILE A 132 10.86 -0.93 4.02
CA ILE A 132 11.51 0.07 3.20
C ILE A 132 10.68 1.35 3.17
N CYS A 133 11.29 2.48 2.78
CA CYS A 133 10.57 3.73 2.57
C CYS A 133 9.84 3.71 1.23
N GLN A 134 8.85 4.60 1.08
CA GLN A 134 8.07 4.79 -0.15
C GLN A 134 8.95 4.93 -1.40
N ASP A 135 9.97 5.79 -1.38
CA ASP A 135 10.89 5.96 -2.52
C ASP A 135 11.61 4.66 -2.93
N CYS A 136 11.99 3.83 -1.95
CA CYS A 136 12.63 2.55 -2.25
C CYS A 136 11.62 1.54 -2.79
N ALA A 137 10.40 1.54 -2.28
CA ALA A 137 9.35 0.65 -2.73
C ALA A 137 8.91 0.96 -4.16
N ILE A 138 8.71 2.24 -4.49
CA ILE A 138 8.38 2.68 -5.86
C ILE A 138 9.46 2.23 -6.83
N ARG A 139 10.74 2.48 -6.53
CA ARG A 139 11.85 2.03 -7.39
C ARG A 139 11.89 0.52 -7.60
N GLU A 140 11.55 -0.28 -6.59
CA GLU A 140 11.49 -1.72 -6.79
C GLU A 140 10.25 -2.18 -7.53
N LEU A 141 9.11 -1.53 -7.32
CA LEU A 141 7.94 -1.76 -8.16
C LEU A 141 8.28 -1.48 -9.64
N GLU A 142 8.89 -0.33 -9.94
CA GLU A 142 9.36 0.01 -11.29
C GLU A 142 10.32 -1.05 -11.87
N ARG A 143 11.26 -1.53 -11.04
CA ARG A 143 12.19 -2.59 -11.42
C ARG A 143 11.44 -3.88 -11.75
N GLU A 144 10.51 -4.31 -10.91
CA GLU A 144 9.70 -5.52 -11.13
C GLU A 144 8.83 -5.39 -12.39
N LEU A 145 8.21 -4.23 -12.61
CA LEU A 145 7.46 -3.93 -13.83
C LEU A 145 8.32 -4.02 -15.09
N SER A 146 9.61 -3.66 -15.00
CA SER A 146 10.54 -3.83 -16.12
C SER A 146 10.87 -5.30 -16.40
N PHE A 147 10.89 -6.15 -15.37
CA PHE A 147 11.21 -7.58 -15.49
C PHE A 147 10.02 -8.45 -15.89
N ALA A 148 8.81 -8.14 -15.43
CA ALA A 148 7.61 -8.92 -15.71
C ALA A 148 7.15 -8.88 -17.19
N GLY A 149 7.95 -8.30 -18.10
CA GLY A 149 7.60 -8.17 -19.51
C GLY A 149 6.48 -7.15 -19.76
N SER A 150 6.06 -6.43 -18.72
CA SER A 150 5.05 -5.36 -18.72
C SER A 150 5.49 -4.08 -19.44
N GLY A 151 6.42 -4.16 -20.39
CA GLY A 151 6.74 -3.07 -21.32
C GLY A 151 5.55 -2.60 -22.19
N GLY A 152 4.35 -3.15 -21.96
CA GLY A 152 3.08 -2.69 -22.51
C GLY A 152 2.13 -2.02 -21.50
N LEU A 153 2.51 -1.84 -20.23
CA LEU A 153 1.72 -1.03 -19.30
C LEU A 153 1.84 0.44 -19.67
N THR A 154 0.71 1.13 -19.65
CA THR A 154 0.68 2.59 -19.86
C THR A 154 1.18 3.29 -18.59
N GLY A 155 1.70 4.52 -18.74
CA GLY A 155 2.11 5.32 -17.56
C GLY A 155 0.97 5.48 -16.55
N ALA A 156 -0.26 5.67 -17.02
CA ALA A 156 -1.43 5.72 -16.15
C ALA A 156 -1.68 4.42 -15.35
N ALA A 157 -1.36 3.25 -15.93
CA ALA A 157 -1.48 1.98 -15.19
C ALA A 157 -0.36 1.85 -14.13
N GLN A 158 0.83 2.34 -14.43
CA GLN A 158 1.93 2.39 -13.47
C GLN A 158 1.61 3.33 -12.30
N ASP A 159 1.13 4.56 -12.57
CA ASP A 159 0.75 5.53 -11.54
C ASP A 159 -0.29 4.93 -10.58
N ARG A 160 -1.25 4.16 -11.10
CA ARG A 160 -2.26 3.46 -10.28
C ARG A 160 -1.68 2.36 -9.40
N LEU A 161 -0.67 1.64 -9.88
CA LEU A 161 0.02 0.63 -9.08
C LEU A 161 0.87 1.28 -7.99
N GLU A 162 1.47 2.44 -8.26
CA GLU A 162 2.20 3.23 -7.26
C GLU A 162 1.25 3.77 -6.19
N GLU A 163 0.11 4.35 -6.56
CA GLU A 163 -0.95 4.76 -5.63
C GLU A 163 -1.39 3.57 -4.74
N LEU A 164 -1.72 2.44 -5.37
CA LEU A 164 -2.14 1.24 -4.65
C LEU A 164 -1.06 0.71 -3.72
N LEU A 165 0.22 0.80 -4.10
CA LEU A 165 1.35 0.41 -3.25
C LEU A 165 1.44 1.28 -1.99
N LEU A 166 1.22 2.58 -2.11
CA LEU A 166 1.24 3.50 -0.96
C LEU A 166 0.06 3.25 -0.01
N ASP A 167 -1.09 2.86 -0.54
CA ASP A 167 -2.30 2.55 0.25
C ASP A 167 -2.20 1.19 0.95
N VAL A 168 -1.73 0.15 0.24
CA VAL A 168 -1.65 -1.22 0.75
C VAL A 168 -0.40 -1.45 1.62
N GLN A 169 0.67 -0.69 1.37
CA GLN A 169 1.94 -0.75 2.12
C GLN A 169 2.61 -2.13 2.16
N ASP A 170 2.37 -2.97 1.14
CA ASP A 170 2.99 -4.29 0.99
C ASP A 170 3.39 -4.52 -0.47
N LEU A 171 4.70 -4.41 -0.74
CA LEU A 171 5.26 -4.53 -2.08
C LEU A 171 5.05 -5.94 -2.66
N ASP A 172 5.13 -6.98 -1.83
CA ASP A 172 4.96 -8.35 -2.29
C ASP A 172 3.51 -8.58 -2.75
N ARG A 173 2.52 -8.05 -2.03
CA ARG A 173 1.12 -8.12 -2.47
C ARG A 173 0.91 -7.45 -3.83
N ILE A 174 1.48 -6.26 -4.05
CA ILE A 174 1.31 -5.54 -5.33
C ILE A 174 2.01 -6.28 -6.48
N THR A 175 3.24 -6.74 -6.26
CA THR A 175 4.00 -7.46 -7.28
C THR A 175 3.38 -8.83 -7.62
N ASN A 176 2.74 -9.50 -6.65
CA ASN A 176 1.99 -10.73 -6.89
C ASN A 176 0.81 -10.54 -7.87
N LEU A 177 0.14 -9.38 -7.86
CA LEU A 177 -0.92 -9.08 -8.83
C LEU A 177 -0.41 -9.14 -10.27
N LEU A 178 0.84 -8.70 -10.50
CA LEU A 178 1.48 -8.72 -11.82
C LEU A 178 1.77 -10.13 -12.31
N GLN A 179 1.95 -11.07 -11.38
CA GLN A 179 2.22 -12.48 -11.67
C GLN A 179 0.93 -13.28 -11.94
N GLY A 180 -0.24 -12.61 -11.97
CA GLY A 180 -1.54 -13.24 -12.16
C GLY A 180 -2.11 -13.89 -10.89
N ASN A 181 -1.44 -13.73 -9.75
CA ASN A 181 -1.96 -14.12 -8.44
C ASN A 181 -2.85 -13.00 -7.93
N LEU A 182 -4.11 -13.01 -8.40
CA LEU A 182 -5.11 -12.01 -8.01
C LEU A 182 -5.46 -12.17 -6.53
N ASP A 183 -5.13 -11.16 -5.73
CA ASP A 183 -5.49 -11.08 -4.33
C ASP A 183 -6.96 -10.62 -4.22
N PRO A 184 -7.88 -11.45 -3.70
CA PRO A 184 -9.28 -11.07 -3.58
C PRO A 184 -9.49 -9.81 -2.76
N ASP A 185 -8.66 -9.50 -1.77
CA ASP A 185 -8.83 -8.28 -0.98
C ASP A 185 -8.54 -7.01 -1.81
N LEU A 186 -7.72 -7.13 -2.85
CA LEU A 186 -7.31 -6.02 -3.71
C LEU A 186 -8.10 -5.95 -5.02
N THR A 187 -8.64 -7.09 -5.47
CA THR A 187 -9.24 -7.22 -6.81
C THR A 187 -10.76 -7.39 -6.76
N LYS A 188 -11.33 -7.66 -5.59
CA LYS A 188 -12.77 -7.82 -5.42
C LYS A 188 -13.48 -6.48 -5.56
N PHE A 189 -14.29 -6.40 -6.60
CA PHE A 189 -15.13 -5.25 -6.87
C PHE A 189 -16.44 -5.27 -6.06
N ASP A 190 -17.02 -6.46 -5.89
CA ASP A 190 -18.33 -6.64 -5.25
C ASP A 190 -18.45 -8.03 -4.58
N GLU A 191 -19.32 -8.13 -3.57
CA GLU A 191 -19.75 -9.39 -2.94
C GLU A 191 -21.27 -9.47 -2.95
N ILE A 192 -21.82 -10.28 -3.83
CA ILE A 192 -23.25 -10.56 -3.81
C ILE A 192 -23.49 -11.62 -2.76
N SER A 193 -24.00 -11.21 -1.59
CA SER A 193 -24.49 -12.14 -0.58
C SER A 193 -25.60 -12.99 -1.17
N ALA A 194 -25.58 -14.30 -0.86
CA ALA A 194 -26.69 -15.19 -1.16
C ALA A 194 -27.88 -14.85 -0.24
N THR A 195 -28.48 -13.67 -0.41
CA THR A 195 -29.75 -13.35 0.20
C THR A 195 -30.79 -14.14 -0.58
N VAL A 196 -31.11 -15.33 -0.10
CA VAL A 196 -32.35 -16.01 -0.46
C VAL A 196 -33.45 -15.21 0.21
N GLU A 197 -33.76 -14.03 -0.32
CA GLU A 197 -35.02 -13.38 0.05
C GLU A 197 -36.11 -14.37 -0.38
N ASP A 198 -36.97 -14.75 0.57
CA ASP A 198 -38.23 -15.45 0.28
C ASP A 198 -39.11 -14.50 -0.55
N VAL A 199 -38.78 -14.37 -1.83
CA VAL A 199 -39.56 -13.59 -2.78
C VAL A 199 -40.87 -14.35 -2.93
N ASN A 200 -41.94 -13.80 -2.37
CA ASN A 200 -43.29 -14.32 -2.63
C ASN A 200 -43.50 -14.34 -4.15
N PRO A 201 -43.75 -15.49 -4.78
CA PRO A 201 -43.85 -15.56 -6.23
C PRO A 201 -45.14 -14.87 -6.70
N VAL A 202 -45.04 -14.07 -7.77
CA VAL A 202 -46.21 -13.44 -8.43
C VAL A 202 -46.88 -14.50 -9.29
N LYS A 203 -48.21 -14.64 -9.19
CA LYS A 203 -48.95 -15.58 -10.05
C LYS A 203 -49.06 -15.01 -11.46
N THR A 204 -48.92 -15.86 -12.47
CA THR A 204 -49.04 -15.42 -13.87
C THR A 204 -50.43 -14.86 -14.18
N ALA A 205 -51.47 -15.39 -13.54
CA ALA A 205 -52.85 -14.88 -13.63
C ALA A 205 -53.07 -13.47 -13.05
N GLU A 206 -52.12 -12.94 -12.28
CA GLU A 206 -52.18 -11.58 -11.73
C GLU A 206 -51.50 -10.55 -12.66
N LEU A 207 -50.90 -11.00 -13.76
CA LEU A 207 -50.28 -10.12 -14.74
C LEU A 207 -51.35 -9.51 -15.67
N ASP A 208 -51.27 -8.20 -15.91
CA ASP A 208 -52.14 -7.50 -16.85
C ASP A 208 -51.50 -7.45 -18.25
N LEU A 209 -51.29 -8.63 -18.85
CA LEU A 209 -50.67 -8.73 -20.19
C LEU A 209 -51.71 -8.64 -21.31
N HIS A 210 -51.22 -8.41 -22.53
CA HIS A 210 -52.05 -8.45 -23.72
C HIS A 210 -52.80 -9.80 -23.86
N PRO A 211 -54.08 -9.82 -24.29
CA PRO A 211 -54.90 -11.05 -24.36
C PRO A 211 -54.32 -12.19 -25.19
N ASP A 212 -53.45 -11.90 -26.15
CA ASP A 212 -52.77 -12.92 -26.96
C ASP A 212 -51.56 -13.55 -26.27
N LEU A 213 -50.98 -12.83 -25.28
CA LEU A 213 -49.79 -13.23 -24.53
C LEU A 213 -50.16 -13.90 -23.21
N GLN A 214 -51.16 -13.38 -22.50
CA GLN A 214 -51.60 -13.86 -21.18
C GLN A 214 -51.80 -15.39 -21.14
N PRO A 215 -52.58 -16.01 -22.07
CA PRO A 215 -52.80 -17.46 -22.03
C PRO A 215 -51.52 -18.26 -22.29
N ARG A 216 -50.59 -17.73 -23.10
CA ARG A 216 -49.33 -18.42 -23.44
C ARG A 216 -48.36 -18.48 -22.27
N ILE A 217 -48.46 -17.53 -21.33
CA ILE A 217 -47.66 -17.47 -20.12
C ILE A 217 -48.29 -18.33 -19.03
N GLU A 218 -49.61 -18.21 -18.82
CA GLU A 218 -50.38 -19.04 -17.88
C GLU A 218 -50.28 -20.54 -18.20
N ASP A 219 -50.31 -20.93 -19.47
CA ASP A 219 -50.19 -22.35 -19.89
C ASP A 219 -48.82 -22.97 -19.54
N ARG A 220 -47.78 -22.15 -19.35
CA ARG A 220 -46.41 -22.63 -19.10
C ARG A 220 -45.99 -22.54 -17.64
N PHE A 221 -46.51 -21.56 -16.91
CA PHE A 221 -46.07 -21.26 -15.56
C PHE A 221 -47.26 -20.81 -14.70
N ASP A 222 -47.41 -21.40 -13.52
CA ASP A 222 -48.40 -20.95 -12.52
C ASP A 222 -47.93 -19.67 -11.80
N SER A 223 -46.62 -19.50 -11.63
CA SER A 223 -46.02 -18.38 -10.93
C SER A 223 -44.63 -18.04 -11.47
N LEU A 224 -44.26 -16.76 -11.38
CA LEU A 224 -42.97 -16.23 -11.79
C LEU A 224 -41.84 -16.63 -10.83
N LEU A 225 -40.63 -16.81 -11.37
CA LEU A 225 -39.41 -17.03 -10.58
C LEU A 225 -39.06 -15.80 -9.72
N PRO A 226 -38.20 -15.92 -8.69
CA PRO A 226 -37.88 -14.82 -7.78
C PRO A 226 -37.44 -13.52 -8.48
N VAL A 227 -36.50 -13.62 -9.44
CA VAL A 227 -36.01 -12.45 -10.20
C VAL A 227 -37.12 -11.82 -11.04
N GLN A 228 -37.97 -12.63 -11.66
CA GLN A 228 -39.10 -12.16 -12.47
C GLN A 228 -40.16 -11.48 -11.60
N SER A 229 -40.48 -12.08 -10.44
CA SER A 229 -41.40 -11.51 -9.45
C SER A 229 -40.89 -10.18 -8.89
N LEU A 230 -39.57 -10.07 -8.65
CA LEU A 230 -38.94 -8.81 -8.26
C LEU A 230 -39.07 -7.75 -9.36
N SER A 231 -38.81 -8.10 -10.62
CA SER A 231 -38.98 -7.16 -11.75
C SER A 231 -40.41 -6.65 -11.84
N VAL A 232 -41.42 -7.52 -11.79
CA VAL A 232 -42.83 -7.11 -11.84
C VAL A 232 -43.18 -6.17 -10.68
N ARG A 233 -42.77 -6.49 -9.46
CA ARG A 233 -43.03 -5.65 -8.27
C ARG A 233 -42.32 -4.30 -8.30
N ASN A 234 -41.18 -4.21 -8.97
CA ASN A 234 -40.43 -2.97 -9.14
C ASN A 234 -40.83 -2.23 -10.44
N GLY A 235 -42.05 -2.44 -10.92
CA GLY A 235 -42.64 -1.59 -11.97
C GLY A 235 -42.38 -2.05 -13.40
N LEU A 236 -42.09 -3.33 -13.68
CA LEU A 236 -41.87 -3.82 -15.05
C LEU A 236 -43.01 -3.44 -16.02
N PHE A 237 -44.26 -3.42 -15.55
CA PHE A 237 -45.43 -3.05 -16.35
C PHE A 237 -46.02 -1.68 -16.00
N GLY A 238 -45.36 -0.92 -15.12
CA GLY A 238 -45.92 0.28 -14.49
C GLY A 238 -46.75 -0.11 -13.26
N SER A 239 -46.92 0.80 -12.31
CA SER A 239 -47.53 0.48 -11.02
C SER A 239 -49.01 0.08 -11.16
N ALA A 240 -49.36 -1.08 -10.60
CA ALA A 240 -50.74 -1.41 -10.20
C ALA A 240 -51.07 -0.86 -8.79
N ASP A 241 -50.10 -0.20 -8.13
CA ASP A 241 -50.19 0.29 -6.77
C ASP A 241 -50.12 1.84 -6.74
N PRO A 242 -51.25 2.54 -6.52
CA PRO A 242 -51.28 4.00 -6.42
C PRO A 242 -50.67 4.55 -5.11
N SER A 243 -50.03 3.71 -4.29
CA SER A 243 -49.41 4.12 -3.02
C SER A 243 -47.88 4.28 -3.09
N SER A 244 -47.23 4.07 -4.24
CA SER A 244 -45.80 4.37 -4.40
C SER A 244 -45.55 5.88 -4.34
N ALA A 245 -44.74 6.30 -3.37
CA ALA A 245 -44.50 7.68 -2.95
C ALA A 245 -43.83 8.61 -3.97
N ASP A 246 -43.69 8.19 -5.23
CA ASP A 246 -42.98 8.94 -6.28
C ASP A 246 -43.87 9.95 -7.04
N ASP A 247 -45.16 10.03 -6.72
CA ASP A 247 -46.10 11.03 -7.28
C ASP A 247 -45.96 12.44 -6.68
N ALA A 248 -44.89 12.72 -5.91
CA ALA A 248 -44.65 14.04 -5.32
C ALA A 248 -44.24 15.12 -6.35
N ASN A 249 -44.01 14.76 -7.63
CA ASN A 249 -43.39 15.66 -8.60
C ASN A 249 -44.15 15.88 -9.92
N GLY A 250 -45.49 15.75 -9.91
CA GLY A 250 -46.36 16.32 -10.96
C GLY A 250 -46.08 15.84 -12.39
N GLY A 251 -45.56 14.62 -12.55
CA GLY A 251 -45.36 13.98 -13.85
C GLY A 251 -46.67 13.46 -14.43
N SER A 252 -46.82 13.55 -15.75
CA SER A 252 -47.91 12.87 -16.47
C SER A 252 -47.88 11.36 -16.17
N PRO A 253 -49.04 10.67 -16.06
CA PRO A 253 -49.07 9.23 -15.79
C PRO A 253 -48.17 8.49 -16.78
N ARG A 254 -47.19 7.73 -16.29
CA ARG A 254 -46.34 6.89 -17.14
C ARG A 254 -47.17 5.71 -17.60
N THR A 255 -47.55 5.68 -18.88
CA THR A 255 -48.25 4.56 -19.52
C THR A 255 -47.30 3.42 -19.91
N GLY A 256 -46.32 3.11 -19.06
CA GLY A 256 -45.28 2.10 -19.32
C GLY A 256 -44.46 1.80 -18.07
N GLY A 257 -43.73 0.68 -18.13
CA GLY A 257 -42.86 0.23 -17.03
C GLY A 257 -41.69 1.15 -16.72
N ASP A 258 -41.12 0.96 -15.52
CA ASP A 258 -39.93 1.64 -15.07
C ASP A 258 -38.67 1.02 -15.69
N ASP A 259 -37.65 1.85 -15.93
CA ASP A 259 -36.35 1.40 -16.41
C ASP A 259 -35.65 0.54 -15.32
N GLN A 260 -35.30 -0.71 -15.65
CA GLN A 260 -34.70 -1.65 -14.70
C GLN A 260 -33.32 -2.14 -15.13
N LEU A 261 -32.39 -2.19 -14.17
CA LEU A 261 -31.14 -2.94 -14.28
C LEU A 261 -31.27 -4.25 -13.48
N VAL A 262 -31.47 -5.37 -14.18
CA VAL A 262 -31.71 -6.67 -13.55
C VAL A 262 -30.43 -7.50 -13.50
N VAL A 263 -29.91 -7.73 -12.30
CA VAL A 263 -28.69 -8.53 -12.05
C VAL A 263 -29.06 -9.83 -11.34
N SER A 264 -28.66 -10.98 -11.90
CA SER A 264 -28.83 -12.29 -11.25
C SER A 264 -27.94 -13.37 -11.85
N ALA A 265 -27.76 -14.48 -11.15
CA ALA A 265 -26.99 -15.66 -11.59
C ALA A 265 -27.49 -16.24 -12.93
N THR A 266 -26.70 -17.05 -13.62
CA THR A 266 -27.11 -17.68 -14.88
C THR A 266 -28.30 -18.64 -14.67
N ALA A 267 -29.15 -18.79 -15.70
CA ALA A 267 -30.34 -19.66 -15.68
C ALA A 267 -31.44 -19.33 -14.64
N THR A 268 -31.47 -18.12 -14.08
CA THR A 268 -32.50 -17.66 -13.12
C THR A 268 -33.76 -17.05 -13.76
N GLY A 269 -33.93 -17.17 -15.08
CA GLY A 269 -35.14 -16.72 -15.78
C GLY A 269 -35.14 -15.27 -16.29
N LYS A 270 -33.97 -14.61 -16.39
CA LYS A 270 -33.83 -13.25 -16.97
C LYS A 270 -34.39 -13.10 -18.39
N THR A 271 -34.35 -14.16 -19.20
CA THR A 271 -34.86 -14.11 -20.58
C THR A 271 -36.33 -13.72 -20.62
N LEU A 272 -37.15 -14.30 -19.74
CA LEU A 272 -38.57 -13.98 -19.68
C LEU A 272 -38.82 -12.54 -19.23
N VAL A 273 -37.96 -11.96 -18.38
CA VAL A 273 -38.06 -10.55 -17.98
C VAL A 273 -37.91 -9.60 -19.17
N GLY A 274 -37.08 -9.95 -20.16
CA GLY A 274 -36.94 -9.15 -21.38
C GLY A 274 -37.96 -9.49 -22.48
N GLU A 275 -38.68 -10.60 -22.36
CA GLU A 275 -39.78 -10.96 -23.27
C GLU A 275 -41.11 -10.34 -22.84
N LEU A 276 -41.27 -10.08 -21.54
CA LEU A 276 -42.39 -9.39 -20.90
C LEU A 276 -42.25 -7.88 -21.06
#